data_AF-I0YI37-F1
#
_entry.id   AF-I0YI37-F1
#
_cell.length_a   1.000
_cell.length_b   1.000
_cell.length_c   1.000
_cell.angle_alpha   90.00
_cell.angle_beta   90.00
_cell.angle_gamma   90.00
#
_symmetry.space_group_name_H-M   'P 1'
#
loop_
_entity.id
_entity.type
_entity.pdbx_description
1 polymer ?
#
loop_
_entity_poly.entity_id
_entity_poly.type
_entity_poly.pdbx_seq_one_letter_code
_entity_poly.pdbx_strand_id
1 'polypeptide(L)'
;MPTTPKTLVRHSIPFLLLLFCATRSETRSYLRLHANGSETHSLKEKGDDLFALYRGTILANDSKRKKIAYTCGSGDLCGGVGDRLKGFASTFVLALLLDAEFVVEWTSPVPIDSFFKMPVMTNGEGLRKSAKNATTWSLIDAHSSSMELKKLRMSNFRELWRSNDFISIHLNGAVWNHFVMNEHLVDIGDKYSLNRFSKRQLFEVVMKYYFSTPMPALQNFVVREAAKFR
;
A
#
# COMPACT_ATOMS: atom_id res chain seq x y z
N MET A 1 -38.70 9.57 25.97
CA MET A 1 -38.72 9.35 24.50
C MET A 1 -37.30 8.99 24.06
N PRO A 2 -37.02 7.74 23.65
CA PRO A 2 -35.72 7.41 23.11
C PRO A 2 -35.65 7.80 21.63
N THR A 3 -34.66 8.61 21.29
CA THR A 3 -34.33 9.04 19.95
C THR A 3 -33.81 7.86 19.12
N THR A 4 -34.41 7.67 17.95
CA THR A 4 -33.99 6.70 16.93
C THR A 4 -32.58 7.04 16.40
N PRO A 5 -31.70 6.06 16.19
CA PRO A 5 -30.42 6.31 15.53
C PRO A 5 -30.65 6.55 14.04
N LYS A 6 -30.07 7.66 13.57
CA LYS A 6 -30.11 8.13 12.19
C LYS A 6 -29.59 7.07 11.23
N THR A 7 -30.39 6.85 10.19
CA THR A 7 -30.09 6.11 8.95
C THR A 7 -28.65 6.25 8.48
N LEU A 8 -27.95 5.10 8.41
CA LEU A 8 -26.70 4.95 7.70
C LEU A 8 -26.93 5.26 6.22
N VAL A 9 -26.25 6.30 5.75
CA VAL A 9 -26.45 6.93 4.43
C VAL A 9 -26.14 5.95 3.29
N ARG A 10 -27.03 5.95 2.29
CA ARG A 10 -27.08 5.18 1.03
C ARG A 10 -25.85 5.29 0.08
N HIS A 11 -24.68 5.74 0.54
CA HIS A 11 -23.52 6.06 -0.31
C HIS A 11 -22.43 4.98 -0.35
N SER A 12 -22.62 3.84 0.32
CA SER A 12 -21.60 2.76 0.37
C SER A 12 -21.61 1.81 -0.83
N ILE A 13 -22.64 1.86 -1.69
CA ILE A 13 -22.80 0.93 -2.82
C ILE A 13 -21.85 1.22 -4.00
N PRO A 14 -21.58 2.49 -4.42
CA PRO A 14 -20.67 2.76 -5.53
C PRO A 14 -19.22 2.40 -5.22
N PHE A 15 -18.80 2.52 -3.95
CA PHE A 15 -17.41 2.31 -3.54
C PHE A 15 -16.99 0.83 -3.57
N LEU A 16 -17.90 -0.07 -3.20
CA LEU A 16 -17.66 -1.51 -3.21
C LEU A 16 -17.65 -2.08 -4.64
N LEU A 17 -18.47 -1.55 -5.55
CA LEU A 17 -18.39 -1.87 -6.98
C LEU A 17 -17.08 -1.38 -7.61
N LEU A 18 -16.51 -0.27 -7.14
CA LEU A 18 -15.21 0.26 -7.61
C LEU A 18 -14.01 -0.61 -7.19
N LEU A 19 -14.06 -1.27 -6.02
CA LEU A 19 -13.08 -2.30 -5.63
C LEU A 19 -13.09 -3.50 -6.59
N PHE A 20 -14.27 -3.85 -7.15
CA PHE A 20 -14.42 -4.92 -8.13
C PHE A 20 -14.21 -4.47 -9.59
N CYS A 21 -14.30 -3.18 -9.89
CA CYS A 21 -14.05 -2.62 -11.23
C CYS A 21 -12.60 -2.15 -11.45
N ALA A 22 -11.71 -2.25 -10.44
CA ALA A 22 -10.28 -2.04 -10.60
C ALA A 22 -9.69 -3.12 -11.54
N THR A 23 -9.69 -2.77 -12.83
CA THR A 23 -9.29 -3.51 -14.03
C THR A 23 -9.78 -4.97 -14.09
N ARG A 24 -10.67 -5.29 -15.03
CA ARG A 24 -11.23 -6.64 -15.29
C ARG A 24 -10.17 -7.78 -15.34
N SER A 25 -8.92 -7.44 -15.61
CA SER A 25 -7.74 -8.31 -15.64
C SER A 25 -7.17 -8.60 -14.23
N GLU A 26 -7.06 -7.60 -13.37
CA GLU A 26 -6.39 -7.72 -12.05
C GLU A 26 -7.37 -8.21 -10.97
N THR A 27 -8.66 -7.85 -11.05
CA THR A 27 -9.70 -8.41 -10.16
C THR A 27 -9.88 -9.91 -10.37
N ARG A 28 -9.75 -10.40 -11.62
CA ARG A 28 -9.72 -11.83 -11.94
C ARG A 28 -8.54 -12.54 -11.29
N SER A 29 -7.42 -11.85 -11.10
CA SER A 29 -6.25 -12.41 -10.42
C SER A 29 -6.49 -12.52 -8.92
N TYR A 30 -7.12 -11.52 -8.28
CA TYR A 30 -7.53 -11.58 -6.87
C TYR A 30 -8.56 -12.70 -6.60
N LEU A 31 -9.58 -12.83 -7.47
CA LEU A 31 -10.57 -13.91 -7.35
C LEU A 31 -10.00 -15.30 -7.69
N ARG A 32 -9.04 -15.40 -8.63
CA ARG A 32 -8.32 -16.67 -8.92
C ARG A 32 -7.38 -17.09 -7.80
N LEU A 33 -6.78 -16.15 -7.06
CA LEU A 33 -5.91 -16.44 -5.93
C LEU A 33 -6.62 -17.20 -4.81
N HIS A 34 -7.94 -17.07 -4.71
CA HIS A 34 -8.78 -17.87 -3.80
C HIS A 34 -9.30 -19.17 -4.43
N ALA A 35 -9.09 -19.40 -5.72
CA ALA A 35 -9.66 -20.53 -6.47
C ALA A 35 -8.65 -21.62 -6.87
N ASN A 36 -7.35 -21.34 -7.02
CA ASN A 36 -6.36 -22.33 -7.47
C ASN A 36 -5.07 -22.35 -6.61
N GLY A 37 -4.76 -23.51 -6.04
CA GLY A 37 -3.72 -23.71 -5.00
C GLY A 37 -2.38 -24.29 -5.45
N SER A 38 -1.98 -24.18 -6.73
CA SER A 38 -0.78 -24.88 -7.25
C SER A 38 0.45 -23.98 -7.50
N GLU A 39 0.29 -22.73 -7.97
CA GLU A 39 1.40 -21.76 -8.09
C GLU A 39 1.73 -21.05 -6.76
N THR A 40 1.01 -21.39 -5.70
CA THR A 40 0.99 -20.66 -4.44
C THR A 40 2.20 -20.95 -3.55
N HIS A 41 2.88 -22.09 -3.67
CA HIS A 41 3.91 -22.50 -2.70
C HIS A 41 5.19 -21.66 -2.78
N SER A 42 5.78 -21.52 -3.99
CA SER A 42 7.03 -20.75 -4.17
C SER A 42 6.85 -19.25 -3.91
N LEU A 43 5.67 -18.69 -4.24
CA LEU A 43 5.34 -17.30 -3.96
C LEU A 43 4.99 -17.05 -2.50
N LYS A 44 4.43 -18.04 -1.83
CA LYS A 44 4.15 -18.01 -0.40
C LYS A 44 5.45 -18.03 0.38
N GLU A 45 6.37 -18.96 0.09
CA GLU A 45 7.70 -19.00 0.73
C GLU A 45 8.48 -17.69 0.54
N LYS A 46 8.58 -17.20 -0.71
CA LYS A 46 9.27 -15.92 -1.01
C LYS A 46 8.61 -14.70 -0.36
N GLY A 47 7.28 -14.70 -0.26
CA GLY A 47 6.54 -13.64 0.42
C GLY A 47 6.71 -13.71 1.94
N ASP A 48 6.66 -14.91 2.51
CA ASP A 48 6.84 -15.16 3.94
C ASP A 48 8.25 -14.74 4.38
N ASP A 49 9.29 -14.96 3.57
CA ASP A 49 10.64 -14.46 3.84
C ASP A 49 10.72 -12.92 3.84
N LEU A 50 10.10 -12.27 2.85
CA LEU A 50 10.07 -10.80 2.77
C LEU A 50 9.33 -10.17 3.97
N PHE A 51 8.26 -10.81 4.43
CA PHE A 51 7.48 -10.32 5.56
C PHE A 51 8.05 -10.74 6.91
N ALA A 52 8.69 -11.90 7.04
CA ALA A 52 9.43 -12.28 8.23
C ALA A 52 10.58 -11.30 8.46
N LEU A 53 11.26 -10.88 7.40
CA LEU A 53 12.20 -9.77 7.42
C LEU A 53 11.52 -8.48 7.90
N TYR A 54 10.45 -8.01 7.23
CA TYR A 54 9.76 -6.78 7.63
C TYR A 54 9.26 -6.81 9.09
N ARG A 55 8.74 -7.94 9.56
CA ARG A 55 8.30 -8.12 10.94
C ARG A 55 9.45 -8.16 11.93
N GLY A 56 10.54 -8.84 11.58
CA GLY A 56 11.72 -9.01 12.44
C GLY A 56 12.57 -7.76 12.57
N THR A 57 12.58 -6.89 11.55
CA THR A 57 13.38 -5.65 11.55
C THR A 57 12.55 -4.40 11.78
N ILE A 58 11.37 -4.26 11.16
CA ILE A 58 10.70 -2.95 11.02
C ILE A 58 9.49 -2.74 11.95
N LEU A 59 8.78 -3.81 12.37
CA LEU A 59 7.61 -3.68 13.26
C LEU A 59 7.92 -3.69 14.75
N ALA A 60 9.20 -3.83 15.15
CA ALA A 60 9.59 -3.53 16.53
C ALA A 60 9.28 -2.04 16.75
N ASN A 61 8.30 -1.73 17.59
CA ASN A 61 7.81 -0.39 17.91
C ASN A 61 8.89 0.45 18.61
N ASP A 62 9.93 0.80 17.87
CA ASP A 62 11.01 1.66 18.30
C ASP A 62 10.64 3.10 17.93
N SER A 63 10.33 3.89 18.95
CA SER A 63 9.98 5.30 18.81
C SER A 63 11.08 6.14 18.13
N LYS A 64 12.30 5.61 18.00
CA LYS A 64 13.43 6.25 17.32
C LYS A 64 13.49 5.94 15.82
N ARG A 65 12.68 5.01 15.31
CA ARG A 65 12.68 4.65 13.89
C ARG A 65 11.97 5.72 13.07
N LYS A 66 12.66 6.16 12.03
CA LYS A 66 12.14 7.07 11.02
C LYS A 66 10.99 6.45 10.24
N LYS A 67 10.07 7.27 9.74
CA LYS A 67 8.78 6.82 9.19
C LYS A 67 8.58 7.25 7.74
N ILE A 68 7.99 6.36 6.96
CA ILE A 68 7.48 6.68 5.61
C ILE A 68 5.98 6.40 5.61
N ALA A 69 5.20 7.43 5.31
CA ALA A 69 3.75 7.32 5.22
C ALA A 69 3.30 7.31 3.76
N TYR A 70 2.45 6.35 3.40
CA TYR A 70 1.58 6.52 2.25
C TYR A 70 0.42 7.42 2.66
N THR A 71 0.36 8.63 2.10
CA THR A 71 -0.68 9.62 2.41
C THR A 71 -1.59 9.81 1.20
N CYS A 72 -2.89 9.63 1.45
CA CYS A 72 -3.93 9.94 0.51
C CYS A 72 -5.27 10.26 1.20
N GLY A 73 -5.60 11.55 1.25
CA GLY A 73 -6.84 12.09 1.78
C GLY A 73 -7.74 12.72 0.73
N SER A 74 -8.71 13.49 1.20
CA SER A 74 -9.62 14.26 0.36
C SER A 74 -8.90 15.46 -0.24
N GLY A 75 -9.01 15.64 -1.55
CA GLY A 75 -8.29 16.68 -2.30
C GLY A 75 -6.93 16.24 -2.83
N ASP A 76 -6.41 15.09 -2.41
CA ASP A 76 -5.19 14.52 -2.98
C ASP A 76 -5.47 13.86 -4.35
N LEU A 77 -4.51 13.99 -5.26
CA LEU A 77 -4.60 13.48 -6.63
C LEU A 77 -4.22 11.99 -6.74
N CYS A 78 -4.64 11.15 -5.79
CA CYS A 78 -4.26 9.74 -5.78
C CYS A 78 -5.07 8.83 -6.73
N GLY A 79 -5.97 9.40 -7.52
CA GLY A 79 -6.82 8.64 -8.45
C GLY A 79 -7.84 7.72 -7.75
N GLY A 80 -8.19 6.62 -8.44
CA GLY A 80 -9.16 5.63 -7.96
C GLY A 80 -8.58 4.67 -6.91
N VAL A 81 -9.38 3.70 -6.45
CA VAL A 81 -8.91 2.67 -5.50
C VAL A 81 -7.74 1.88 -6.08
N GLY A 82 -7.80 1.49 -7.35
CA GLY A 82 -6.71 0.76 -8.00
C GLY A 82 -5.39 1.54 -8.03
N ASP A 83 -5.45 2.85 -8.30
CA ASP A 83 -4.26 3.72 -8.32
C ASP A 83 -3.69 3.91 -6.92
N ARG A 84 -4.58 4.07 -5.92
CA ARG A 84 -4.18 4.10 -4.52
C ARG A 84 -3.50 2.80 -4.06
N LEU A 85 -4.00 1.63 -4.47
CA LEU A 85 -3.35 0.36 -4.14
C LEU A 85 -1.96 0.25 -4.76
N LYS A 86 -1.80 0.75 -6.00
CA LYS A 86 -0.49 0.80 -6.66
C LYS A 86 0.47 1.75 -5.93
N GLY A 87 -0.01 2.93 -5.57
CA GLY A 87 0.75 3.92 -4.81
C GLY A 87 1.17 3.38 -3.44
N PHE A 88 0.23 2.79 -2.71
CA PHE A 88 0.46 2.10 -1.44
C PHE A 88 1.57 1.06 -1.56
N ALA A 89 1.49 0.16 -2.54
CA ALA A 89 2.49 -0.88 -2.72
C ALA A 89 3.86 -0.31 -3.08
N SER A 90 3.91 0.72 -3.94
CA SER A 90 5.15 1.41 -4.27
C SER A 90 5.79 2.06 -3.05
N THR A 91 5.00 2.73 -2.21
CA THR A 91 5.49 3.37 -0.99
C THR A 91 5.98 2.35 0.03
N PHE A 92 5.27 1.23 0.20
CA PHE A 92 5.72 0.14 1.08
C PHE A 92 7.08 -0.41 0.65
N VAL A 93 7.29 -0.62 -0.66
CA VAL A 93 8.58 -1.08 -1.19
C VAL A 93 9.69 -0.06 -0.96
N LEU A 94 9.39 1.24 -1.10
CA LEU A 94 10.34 2.28 -0.74
C LEU A 94 10.68 2.25 0.75
N ALA A 95 9.70 2.01 1.63
CA ALA A 95 9.93 1.87 3.06
C ALA A 95 10.84 0.68 3.39
N LEU A 96 10.63 -0.47 2.74
CA LEU A 96 11.53 -1.62 2.83
C LEU A 96 12.97 -1.27 2.42
N LEU A 97 13.13 -0.58 1.30
CA LEU A 97 14.44 -0.20 0.76
C LEU A 97 15.17 0.83 1.64
N LEU A 98 14.46 1.59 2.49
CA LEU A 98 15.03 2.61 3.37
C LEU A 98 15.10 2.17 4.84
N ASP A 99 14.74 0.92 5.14
CA ASP A 99 14.59 0.40 6.52
C ASP A 99 13.67 1.31 7.38
N ALA A 100 12.62 1.84 6.75
CA ALA A 100 11.66 2.75 7.35
C ALA A 100 10.47 2.00 7.94
N GLU A 101 9.92 2.52 9.04
CA GLU A 101 8.59 2.11 9.49
C GLU A 101 7.52 2.64 8.52
N PHE A 102 6.73 1.73 7.95
CA PHE A 102 5.66 2.08 7.03
C PHE A 102 4.36 2.45 7.76
N VAL A 103 3.84 3.62 7.44
CA VAL A 103 2.61 4.19 8.02
C VAL A 103 1.57 4.36 6.91
N VAL A 104 0.30 4.17 7.26
CA VAL A 104 -0.80 4.28 6.29
C VAL A 104 -1.73 5.41 6.71
N GLU A 105 -1.87 6.39 5.83
CA GLU A 105 -2.80 7.51 5.97
C GLU A 105 -3.67 7.56 4.71
N TRP A 106 -4.63 6.65 4.64
CA TRP A 106 -5.61 6.60 3.57
C TRP A 106 -6.99 6.85 4.17
N THR A 107 -7.47 8.09 4.06
CA THR A 107 -8.75 8.52 4.67
C THR A 107 -9.88 8.72 3.65
N SER A 108 -9.54 8.85 2.37
CA SER A 108 -10.50 9.13 1.29
C SER A 108 -10.31 8.14 0.14
N PRO A 109 -11.35 7.72 -0.61
CA PRO A 109 -12.75 8.15 -0.50
C PRO A 109 -13.46 7.52 0.70
N VAL A 110 -12.84 6.50 1.28
CA VAL A 110 -13.17 5.91 2.57
C VAL A 110 -11.87 5.53 3.28
N PRO A 111 -11.88 5.48 4.62
CA PRO A 111 -10.75 4.98 5.38
C PRO A 111 -10.50 3.50 5.10
N ILE A 112 -9.26 3.13 4.74
CA ILE A 112 -8.95 1.75 4.32
C ILE A 112 -9.07 0.73 5.47
N ASP A 113 -8.82 1.19 6.69
CA ASP A 113 -8.97 0.45 7.94
C ASP A 113 -10.43 0.10 8.28
N SER A 114 -11.40 0.78 7.66
CA SER A 114 -12.82 0.40 7.73
C SER A 114 -13.13 -0.89 6.97
N PHE A 115 -12.25 -1.32 6.06
CA PHE A 115 -12.46 -2.47 5.18
C PHE A 115 -11.53 -3.64 5.50
N PHE A 116 -10.33 -3.38 6.00
CA PHE A 116 -9.32 -4.39 6.26
C PHE A 116 -8.61 -4.13 7.58
N LYS A 117 -8.29 -5.21 8.31
CA LYS A 117 -7.47 -5.13 9.52
C LYS A 117 -6.00 -4.90 9.13
N MET A 118 -5.52 -3.68 9.31
CA MET A 118 -4.13 -3.30 9.00
C MET A 118 -3.15 -3.73 10.09
N PRO A 119 -1.99 -4.31 9.72
CA PRO A 119 -0.92 -4.65 10.67
C PRO A 119 -0.02 -3.45 11.07
N VAL A 120 -0.40 -2.21 10.71
CA VAL A 120 0.44 -1.00 10.87
C VAL A 120 -0.33 0.18 11.47
N MET A 121 0.40 1.21 11.90
CA MET A 121 -0.18 2.41 12.50
C MET A 121 -0.99 3.24 11.49
N THR A 122 -2.16 3.70 11.92
CA THR A 122 -3.09 4.56 11.19
C THR A 122 -3.23 5.92 11.89
N ASN A 123 -2.14 6.69 11.96
CA ASN A 123 -2.14 8.08 12.46
C ASN A 123 -0.99 8.90 11.84
N GLY A 124 -0.92 8.94 10.51
CA GLY A 124 0.13 9.64 9.76
C GLY A 124 0.27 11.11 10.17
N GLU A 125 -0.82 11.85 10.23
CA GLU A 125 -0.81 13.27 10.59
C GLU A 125 -0.24 13.55 11.99
N GLY A 126 -0.64 12.77 13.00
CA GLY A 126 -0.10 12.91 14.35
C GLY A 126 1.40 12.65 14.40
N LEU A 127 1.84 11.56 13.74
CA LEU A 127 3.25 11.20 13.64
C LEU A 127 4.07 12.26 12.89
N ARG A 128 3.51 12.83 11.82
CA ARG A 128 4.12 13.92 11.06
C ARG A 128 4.32 15.17 11.93
N LYS A 129 3.31 15.56 12.70
CA LYS A 129 3.37 16.73 13.60
C LYS A 129 4.38 16.56 14.73
N SER A 130 4.63 15.33 15.16
CA SER A 130 5.61 15.00 16.20
C SER A 130 7.04 14.79 15.70
N ALA A 131 7.25 14.69 14.38
CA ALA A 131 8.57 14.50 13.80
C ALA A 131 9.39 15.80 13.86
N LYS A 132 10.70 15.71 14.13
CA LYS A 132 11.58 16.89 14.16
C LYS A 132 11.76 17.46 12.75
N ASN A 133 12.03 16.58 11.79
CA ASN A 133 12.13 16.92 10.38
C ASN A 133 11.10 16.11 9.58
N ALA A 134 10.09 16.79 9.04
CA ALA A 134 9.06 16.18 8.21
C ALA A 134 9.05 16.79 6.81
N THR A 135 8.93 15.96 5.80
CA THR A 135 8.76 16.41 4.42
C THR A 135 7.65 15.65 3.70
N THR A 136 7.17 16.23 2.62
CA THR A 136 6.22 15.61 1.70
C THR A 136 6.88 15.46 0.35
N TRP A 137 6.80 14.26 -0.22
CA TRP A 137 7.25 13.98 -1.57
C TRP A 137 6.08 13.45 -2.39
N SER A 138 5.73 14.21 -3.42
CA SER A 138 4.59 13.94 -4.28
C SER A 138 5.06 13.52 -5.66
N LEU A 139 4.55 12.38 -6.11
CA LEU A 139 4.83 11.83 -7.42
C LEU A 139 3.52 11.33 -8.02
N ILE A 140 2.69 12.28 -8.41
CA ILE A 140 1.40 12.05 -9.05
C ILE A 140 1.63 11.84 -10.55
N ASP A 141 0.91 10.88 -11.12
CA ASP A 141 0.96 10.52 -12.55
C ASP A 141 2.33 10.03 -13.04
N ALA A 142 3.07 9.38 -12.14
CA ALA A 142 4.37 8.75 -12.43
C ALA A 142 4.35 7.66 -13.51
N HIS A 143 3.21 7.43 -14.16
CA HIS A 143 3.02 6.53 -15.28
C HIS A 143 3.07 7.20 -16.65
N SER A 144 2.95 8.53 -16.72
CA SER A 144 2.67 9.24 -17.97
C SER A 144 3.89 9.93 -18.58
N SER A 145 4.94 10.22 -17.82
CA SER A 145 6.14 10.87 -18.36
C SER A 145 7.42 10.08 -18.10
N SER A 146 8.20 9.86 -19.17
CA SER A 146 9.54 9.28 -19.11
C SER A 146 10.48 10.09 -18.20
N MET A 147 10.22 11.39 -18.05
CA MET A 147 11.00 12.30 -17.24
C MET A 147 10.81 12.07 -15.73
N GLU A 148 9.57 11.89 -15.26
CA GLU A 148 9.33 11.57 -13.84
C GLU A 148 9.90 10.20 -13.47
N LEU A 149 9.76 9.20 -14.35
CA LEU A 149 10.40 7.89 -14.15
C LEU A 149 11.93 7.97 -14.15
N LYS A 150 12.53 8.86 -14.95
CA LYS A 150 13.98 9.11 -14.94
C LYS A 150 14.41 9.78 -13.64
N LYS A 151 13.67 10.79 -13.16
CA LYS A 151 13.90 11.43 -11.86
C LYS A 151 13.88 10.40 -10.74
N LEU A 152 12.93 9.46 -10.74
CA LEU A 152 12.88 8.39 -9.75
C LEU A 152 14.15 7.54 -9.73
N ARG A 153 14.65 7.14 -10.90
CA ARG A 153 15.83 6.26 -10.96
C ARG A 153 17.11 6.95 -10.52
N MET A 154 17.18 8.28 -10.67
CA MET A 154 18.34 9.11 -10.33
C MET A 154 18.22 9.81 -8.97
N SER A 155 17.06 9.73 -8.30
CA SER A 155 16.86 10.43 -7.02
C SER A 155 17.68 9.76 -5.93
N ASN A 156 18.44 10.56 -5.17
CA ASN A 156 19.17 10.08 -4.01
C ASN A 156 18.24 9.96 -2.79
N PHE A 157 17.44 8.90 -2.76
CA PHE A 157 16.50 8.64 -1.68
C PHE A 157 17.18 8.44 -0.32
N ARG A 158 18.44 8.00 -0.30
CA ARG A 158 19.22 7.89 0.96
C ARG A 158 19.46 9.24 1.59
N GLU A 159 19.77 10.26 0.78
CA GLU A 159 20.00 11.60 1.28
C GLU A 159 18.69 12.25 1.77
N LEU A 160 17.62 12.09 0.99
CA LEU A 160 16.28 12.48 1.42
C LEU A 160 15.92 11.81 2.75
N TRP A 161 16.22 10.51 2.89
CA TRP A 161 15.97 9.75 4.11
C TRP A 161 16.85 10.16 5.30
N ARG A 162 18.13 10.49 5.07
CA ARG A 162 19.04 10.98 6.13
C ARG A 162 18.56 12.29 6.74
N SER A 163 18.06 13.19 5.90
CA SER A 163 17.68 14.54 6.31
C SER A 163 16.32 14.63 7.03
N ASN A 164 15.48 13.59 6.92
CA ASN A 164 14.10 13.61 7.41
C ASN A 164 13.83 12.47 8.38
N ASP A 165 13.00 12.71 9.39
CA ASP A 165 12.51 11.69 10.33
C ASP A 165 11.15 11.12 9.90
N PHE A 166 10.41 11.90 9.11
CA PHE A 166 9.12 11.52 8.55
C PHE A 166 9.02 11.98 7.10
N ILE A 167 8.66 11.06 6.21
CA ILE A 167 8.37 11.39 4.80
C ILE A 167 6.94 10.95 4.49
N SER A 168 6.09 11.92 4.15
CA SER A 168 4.77 11.68 3.58
C SER A 168 4.89 11.52 2.05
N ILE A 169 4.38 10.41 1.52
CA ILE A 169 4.48 10.05 0.10
C ILE A 169 3.09 10.09 -0.51
N HIS A 170 2.90 10.97 -1.50
CA HIS A 170 1.69 11.02 -2.31
C HIS A 170 1.99 10.41 -3.67
N LEU A 171 1.40 9.24 -3.95
CA LEU A 171 1.73 8.45 -5.12
C LEU A 171 0.48 7.71 -5.61
N ASN A 172 0.24 7.70 -6.92
CA ASN A 172 -0.89 6.99 -7.53
C ASN A 172 -0.44 5.88 -8.49
N GLY A 173 0.87 5.60 -8.53
CA GLY A 173 1.46 4.73 -9.54
C GLY A 173 2.22 3.50 -9.02
N ALA A 174 2.24 2.46 -9.85
CA ALA A 174 3.04 1.25 -9.74
C ALA A 174 4.48 1.48 -10.21
N VAL A 175 5.30 2.10 -9.36
CA VAL A 175 6.68 2.50 -9.64
C VAL A 175 7.71 1.77 -8.77
N TRP A 176 7.31 0.79 -7.97
CA TRP A 176 8.21 0.00 -7.11
C TRP A 176 9.44 -0.57 -7.83
N ASN A 177 9.31 -1.00 -9.09
CA ASN A 177 10.44 -1.47 -9.88
C ASN A 177 11.50 -0.37 -10.12
N HIS A 178 11.07 0.89 -10.22
CA HIS A 178 12.00 2.02 -10.36
C HIS A 178 12.75 2.29 -9.06
N PHE A 179 12.15 2.03 -7.90
CA PHE A 179 12.86 2.09 -6.62
C PHE A 179 13.86 0.95 -6.46
N VAL A 180 13.48 -0.28 -6.80
CA VAL A 180 14.38 -1.45 -6.74
C VAL A 180 15.59 -1.29 -7.67
N MET A 181 15.41 -0.63 -8.83
CA MET A 181 16.48 -0.36 -9.80
C MET A 181 17.15 1.02 -9.61
N ASN A 182 16.85 1.74 -8.53
CA ASN A 182 17.47 3.04 -8.26
C ASN A 182 18.94 2.81 -7.85
N GLU A 183 19.87 3.58 -8.42
CA GLU A 183 21.31 3.39 -8.23
C GLU A 183 21.75 3.54 -6.76
N HIS A 184 21.00 4.30 -5.96
CA HIS A 184 21.27 4.51 -4.55
C HIS A 184 20.55 3.52 -3.62
N LEU A 185 19.68 2.64 -4.15
CA LEU A 185 18.93 1.65 -3.37
C LEU A 185 19.15 0.20 -3.85
N VAL A 186 19.83 0.01 -4.97
CA VAL A 186 20.00 -1.29 -5.64
C VAL A 186 20.68 -2.33 -4.74
N ASP A 187 21.63 -1.92 -3.90
CA ASP A 187 22.31 -2.80 -2.95
C ASP A 187 21.35 -3.40 -1.90
N ILE A 188 20.36 -2.63 -1.44
CA ILE A 188 19.31 -3.11 -0.53
C ILE A 188 18.30 -3.96 -1.30
N GLY A 189 17.98 -3.57 -2.54
CA GLY A 189 17.16 -4.37 -3.45
C GLY A 189 17.74 -5.77 -3.67
N ASP A 190 19.05 -5.87 -3.89
CA ASP A 190 19.78 -7.12 -4.08
C ASP A 190 19.86 -7.93 -2.77
N LYS A 191 20.15 -7.26 -1.65
CA LYS A 191 20.18 -7.89 -0.31
C LYS A 191 18.89 -8.65 -0.01
N TYR A 192 17.74 -8.10 -0.38
CA TYR A 192 16.43 -8.71 -0.16
C TYR A 192 15.86 -9.42 -1.39
N SER A 193 16.68 -9.59 -2.45
CA SER A 193 16.26 -10.23 -3.70
C SER A 193 14.98 -9.64 -4.30
N LEU A 194 14.71 -8.35 -4.06
CA LEU A 194 13.52 -7.65 -4.58
C LEU A 194 13.53 -7.56 -6.11
N ASN A 195 14.73 -7.53 -6.68
CA ASN A 195 14.97 -7.61 -8.13
C ASN A 195 14.49 -8.93 -8.77
N ARG A 196 14.29 -10.00 -7.98
CA ARG A 196 13.78 -11.30 -8.47
C ARG A 196 12.27 -11.37 -8.57
N PHE A 197 11.56 -10.41 -8.00
CA PHE A 197 10.10 -10.34 -8.10
C PHE A 197 9.68 -9.59 -9.36
N SER A 198 8.79 -10.18 -10.15
CA SER A 198 8.08 -9.42 -11.17
C SER A 198 7.20 -8.36 -10.53
N LYS A 199 6.81 -7.34 -11.32
CA LYS A 199 5.92 -6.27 -10.84
C LYS A 199 4.65 -6.82 -10.17
N ARG A 200 4.07 -7.85 -10.80
CA ARG A 200 2.85 -8.51 -10.33
C ARG A 200 3.09 -9.26 -9.03
N GLN A 201 4.17 -10.03 -8.92
CA GLN A 201 4.46 -10.81 -7.72
C GLN A 201 4.67 -9.92 -6.51
N LEU A 202 5.43 -8.83 -6.65
CA LEU A 202 5.65 -7.88 -5.56
C LEU A 202 4.32 -7.25 -5.10
N PHE A 203 3.49 -6.82 -6.05
CA PHE A 203 2.16 -6.30 -5.75
C PHE A 203 1.29 -7.33 -5.02
N GLU A 204 1.22 -8.57 -5.52
CA GLU A 204 0.45 -9.65 -4.90
C GLU A 204 0.91 -9.96 -3.48
N VAL A 205 2.22 -9.95 -3.25
CA VAL A 205 2.84 -10.15 -1.93
C VAL A 205 2.38 -9.05 -0.98
N VAL A 206 2.53 -7.77 -1.35
CA VAL A 206 2.07 -6.63 -0.53
C VAL A 206 0.56 -6.69 -0.28
N MET A 207 -0.22 -7.00 -1.30
CA MET A 207 -1.68 -7.09 -1.17
C MET A 207 -2.09 -8.20 -0.20
N LYS A 208 -1.46 -9.38 -0.28
CA LYS A 208 -1.73 -10.48 0.65
C LYS A 208 -1.41 -10.08 2.08
N TYR A 209 -0.32 -9.35 2.33
CA TYR A 209 0.06 -9.02 3.70
C TYR A 209 -0.86 -7.99 4.36
N TYR A 210 -1.20 -6.93 3.64
CA TYR A 210 -2.03 -5.86 4.21
C TYR A 210 -3.51 -6.21 4.11
N PHE A 211 -3.96 -6.87 3.04
CA PHE A 211 -5.39 -7.00 2.73
C PHE A 211 -5.93 -8.44 2.87
N SER A 212 -5.20 -9.36 3.52
CA SER A 212 -5.68 -10.74 3.74
C SER A 212 -6.88 -10.85 4.68
N THR A 213 -7.05 -9.87 5.57
CA THR A 213 -8.01 -9.96 6.67
C THR A 213 -9.08 -8.87 6.50
N PRO A 214 -10.12 -9.14 5.69
CA PRO A 214 -11.23 -8.20 5.54
C PRO A 214 -12.00 -8.05 6.85
N MET A 215 -12.54 -6.87 7.09
CA MET A 215 -13.46 -6.62 8.20
C MET A 215 -14.77 -7.39 7.99
N PRO A 216 -15.47 -7.80 9.06
CA PRO A 216 -16.71 -8.59 8.94
C PRO A 216 -17.75 -7.96 8.02
N ALA A 217 -17.86 -6.62 8.02
CA ALA A 217 -18.79 -5.90 7.15
C ALA A 217 -18.50 -6.12 5.66
N LEU A 218 -17.22 -6.07 5.24
CA LEU A 218 -16.81 -6.35 3.87
C LEU A 218 -17.01 -7.82 3.53
N GLN A 219 -16.65 -8.73 4.43
CA GLN A 219 -16.82 -10.17 4.21
C GLN A 219 -18.29 -10.54 3.99
N ASN A 220 -19.20 -10.04 4.83
CA ASN A 220 -20.64 -10.27 4.71
C ASN A 220 -21.20 -9.70 3.40
N PHE A 221 -20.73 -8.51 2.99
CA PHE A 221 -21.10 -7.94 1.71
C PHE A 221 -20.70 -8.84 0.54
N VAL A 222 -19.43 -9.29 0.50
CA VAL A 222 -18.91 -10.14 -0.58
C VAL A 222 -19.69 -11.46 -0.67
N VAL A 223 -19.96 -12.11 0.46
CA VAL A 223 -20.74 -13.36 0.50
C VAL A 223 -22.16 -13.14 -0.05
N ARG A 224 -22.82 -12.06 0.37
CA ARG A 224 -24.18 -11.72 -0.08
C ARG A 224 -24.24 -11.42 -1.57
N GLU A 225 -23.29 -10.65 -2.10
CA GLU A 225 -23.27 -10.33 -3.54
C GLU A 225 -22.91 -11.56 -4.38
N ALA A 226 -21.98 -12.41 -3.93
CA ALA A 226 -21.62 -13.64 -4.62
C ALA A 226 -22.80 -14.62 -4.74
N ALA A 227 -23.69 -14.66 -3.73
CA ALA A 227 -24.89 -15.49 -3.75
C ALA A 227 -25.88 -15.10 -4.86
N LYS A 228 -25.85 -13.86 -5.38
CA LYS A 228 -26.73 -13.41 -6.47
C LYS A 228 -26.35 -13.98 -7.84
N PHE A 229 -25.17 -14.55 -7.96
CA PHE A 229 -24.63 -15.10 -9.21
C PHE A 229 -24.59 -16.64 -9.22
N ARG A 230 -25.21 -17.28 -8.22
CA ARG A 230 -25.43 -18.73 -8.15
C ARG A 230 -26.88 -19.02 -8.48
#